data_AF-A0A1G0BHU8-F1
#
_entry.id   AF-A0A1G0BHU8-F1
#
_cell.length_a   1.000
_cell.length_b   1.000
_cell.length_c   1.000
_cell.angle_alpha   90.00
_cell.angle_beta   90.00
_cell.angle_gamma   90.00
#
_symmetry.space_group_name_H-M   'P 1'
#
loop_
_entity.id
_entity.type
_entity.pdbx_description
1 polymer ?
#
loop_
_entity_poly.entity_id
_entity_poly.type
_entity_poly.pdbx_seq_one_letter_code
_entity_poly.pdbx_strand_id
1 'polypeptide(L)'
;MKPRQKRLMFILVAVAALALVVGLVLNALDKNVSLYFTPTQVFNNEAPQGRSFRIGGVVEEGSVKRQKDGLSVHFVITDRHKSIPVIYKGILPDLFKEGKGVVAQGK
;
A
#
# COMPACT_ATOMS: atom_id res chain seq x y z
N MET A 1 -42.34 0.12 -32.60
CA MET A 1 -41.91 0.70 -31.30
C MET A 1 -42.36 2.15 -31.23
N LYS A 2 -43.10 2.55 -30.19
CA LYS A 2 -43.55 3.93 -30.05
C LYS A 2 -42.32 4.85 -29.84
N PRO A 3 -42.31 6.11 -30.35
CA PRO A 3 -41.16 7.02 -30.22
C PRO A 3 -40.74 7.25 -28.75
N ARG A 4 -41.70 7.18 -27.81
CA ARG A 4 -41.44 7.20 -26.37
C ARG A 4 -40.59 6.02 -25.87
N GLN A 5 -40.82 4.81 -26.38
CA GLN A 5 -40.04 3.61 -26.02
C GLN A 5 -38.61 3.68 -26.57
N LYS A 6 -38.42 4.24 -27.77
CA LYS A 6 -37.07 4.46 -28.33
C LYS A 6 -36.27 5.45 -27.47
N ARG A 7 -36.87 6.57 -27.05
CA ARG A 7 -36.23 7.54 -26.15
C ARG A 7 -35.86 6.92 -24.80
N LEU A 8 -36.77 6.14 -24.21
CA LEU A 8 -36.50 5.43 -22.95
C LEU A 8 -35.32 4.45 -23.09
N MET A 9 -35.25 3.72 -24.22
CA MET A 9 -34.15 2.79 -24.49
C MET A 9 -32.80 3.50 -24.60
N PHE A 10 -32.73 4.64 -25.29
CA PHE A 10 -31.50 5.44 -25.34
C PHE A 10 -31.07 5.96 -23.97
N ILE A 11 -32.03 6.41 -23.14
CA ILE A 11 -31.73 6.84 -21.77
C ILE A 11 -31.18 5.69 -20.94
N LEU A 12 -31.80 4.50 -21.00
CA LEU A 12 -31.33 3.32 -20.28
C LEU A 12 -29.93 2.89 -20.70
N VAL A 13 -29.64 2.90 -22.01
CA VAL A 13 -28.29 2.60 -22.52
C VAL A 13 -27.28 3.62 -22.03
N ALA A 14 -27.62 4.92 -22.05
CA ALA A 14 -26.74 5.96 -21.54
C ALA A 14 -26.46 5.81 -20.04
N VAL A 15 -27.50 5.52 -19.24
CA VAL A 15 -27.35 5.27 -17.80
C VAL A 15 -26.51 4.02 -17.52
N ALA A 16 -26.74 2.94 -18.26
CA ALA A 16 -25.95 1.71 -18.12
C ALA A 16 -24.48 1.94 -18.47
N ALA A 17 -24.21 2.66 -19.57
CA ALA A 17 -22.85 3.03 -19.95
C ALA A 17 -22.16 3.89 -18.88
N LEU A 18 -22.88 4.87 -18.32
CA LEU A 18 -22.35 5.71 -17.25
C LEU A 18 -22.05 4.90 -15.98
N ALA A 19 -22.95 4.02 -15.57
CA ALA A 19 -22.75 3.14 -14.42
C ALA A 19 -21.52 2.23 -14.61
N LEU A 20 -21.31 1.73 -15.83
CA LEU A 20 -20.16 0.90 -16.17
C LEU A 20 -18.85 1.69 -16.08
N VAL A 21 -18.83 2.93 -16.59
CA VAL A 21 -17.68 3.84 -16.46
C VAL A 21 -17.38 4.13 -14.99
N VAL A 22 -18.38 4.49 -14.19
CA VAL A 22 -18.21 4.76 -12.75
C VAL A 22 -17.67 3.52 -12.03
N GLY A 23 -18.21 2.33 -12.32
CA GLY A 23 -17.74 1.08 -11.75
C GLY A 23 -16.27 0.78 -12.07
N LEU A 24 -15.84 1.04 -13.31
CA LEU A 24 -14.44 0.89 -13.71
C LEU A 24 -13.52 1.88 -13.00
N VAL A 25 -13.94 3.15 -12.86
CA VAL A 25 -13.16 4.18 -12.15
C VAL A 25 -12.98 3.81 -10.68
N LEU A 26 -14.06 3.40 -9.99
CA LEU A 26 -13.99 2.96 -8.60
C LEU A 26 -13.06 1.76 -8.43
N ASN A 27 -13.14 0.77 -9.32
CA ASN A 27 -12.25 -0.39 -9.29
C ASN A 27 -10.77 -0.01 -9.51
N ALA A 28 -10.50 0.95 -10.40
CA ALA A 28 -9.16 1.44 -10.65
C ALA A 28 -8.59 2.21 -9.44
N LEU A 29 -9.43 2.95 -8.72
CA LEU A 29 -9.03 3.65 -7.50
C LEU A 29 -8.63 2.67 -6.39
N ASP A 30 -9.44 1.67 -6.09
CA ASP A 30 -9.12 0.63 -5.08
C ASP A 30 -7.79 -0.09 -5.37
N LYS A 31 -7.46 -0.25 -6.66
CA LYS A 31 -6.19 -0.85 -7.07
C LYS A 31 -5.00 0.11 -6.99
N ASN A 32 -5.19 1.42 -6.91
CA ASN A 32 -4.07 2.39 -6.89
C ASN A 32 -3.83 3.04 -5.53
N VAL A 33 -4.66 2.78 -4.51
CA VAL A 33 -4.37 3.26 -3.16
C VAL A 33 -3.13 2.56 -2.64
N SER A 34 -2.03 3.31 -2.45
CA SER A 34 -0.85 2.80 -1.75
C SER A 34 -1.21 2.66 -0.28
N LEU A 35 -1.59 1.45 0.12
CA LEU A 35 -2.00 1.17 1.49
C LEU A 35 -0.80 1.37 2.41
N TYR A 36 -0.94 2.31 3.34
CA TYR A 36 0.06 2.64 4.35
C TYR A 36 -0.40 2.05 5.68
N PHE A 37 0.44 1.22 6.29
CA PHE A 37 0.15 0.55 7.54
C PHE A 37 1.21 0.84 8.59
N THR A 38 0.82 0.87 9.85
CA THR A 38 1.76 0.88 10.98
C THR A 38 2.17 -0.55 11.36
N PRO A 39 3.32 -0.75 12.05
CA PRO A 39 3.70 -2.02 12.65
C PRO A 39 2.58 -2.71 13.44
N THR A 40 1.80 -1.96 14.22
CA THR A 40 0.66 -2.53 14.96
C THR A 40 -0.44 -3.05 14.04
N GLN A 41 -0.79 -2.31 12.98
CA GLN A 41 -1.82 -2.74 12.02
C GLN A 41 -1.41 -3.98 11.22
N VAL A 42 -0.14 -4.04 10.82
CA VAL A 42 0.42 -5.23 10.15
C VAL A 42 0.37 -6.43 11.10
N PHE A 43 0.71 -6.25 12.38
CA PHE A 43 0.60 -7.31 13.39
C PHE A 43 -0.85 -7.78 13.60
N ASN A 44 -1.83 -6.89 13.48
CA ASN A 44 -3.26 -7.20 13.58
C ASN A 44 -3.86 -7.84 12.31
N ASN A 45 -3.06 -8.17 11.29
CA ASN A 45 -3.52 -8.68 10.00
C ASN A 45 -4.41 -7.70 9.20
N GLU A 46 -4.29 -6.40 9.43
CA GLU A 46 -4.98 -5.38 8.63
C GLU A 46 -4.28 -5.16 7.28
N ALA A 47 -3.00 -5.55 7.17
CA ALA A 47 -2.24 -5.46 5.94
C ALA A 47 -2.58 -6.59 4.94
N PRO A 48 -2.70 -6.30 3.64
CA PRO A 48 -3.04 -7.28 2.63
C PRO A 48 -1.90 -8.29 2.46
N GLN A 49 -2.22 -9.57 2.66
CA GLN A 49 -1.30 -10.68 2.45
C GLN A 49 -1.10 -10.92 0.94
N GLY A 50 0.16 -11.02 0.50
CA GLY A 50 0.49 -11.31 -0.91
C GLY A 50 0.45 -10.12 -1.87
N ARG A 51 0.22 -8.90 -1.38
CA ARG A 51 0.29 -7.66 -2.16
C ARG A 51 1.35 -6.74 -1.57
N SER A 52 2.04 -5.97 -2.40
CA SER A 52 2.96 -4.96 -1.88
C SER A 52 2.21 -3.84 -1.15
N PHE A 53 2.68 -3.49 0.04
CA PHE A 53 2.15 -2.40 0.85
C PHE A 53 3.28 -1.54 1.40
N ARG A 54 2.93 -0.37 1.94
CA ARG A 54 3.88 0.52 2.61
C ARG A 54 3.70 0.36 4.10
N ILE A 55 4.80 0.13 4.82
CA ILE A 55 4.84 0.15 6.26
C ILE A 55 5.59 1.41 6.71
N GLY A 56 5.03 2.10 7.68
CA GLY A 56 5.62 3.30 8.25
C GLY A 56 5.78 3.23 9.75
N GLY A 57 6.91 3.72 10.24
CA GLY A 57 7.20 3.77 11.66
C GLY A 57 8.57 4.40 11.91
N VAL A 58 9.16 4.11 13.06
CA VAL A 58 10.48 4.58 13.46
C VAL A 58 11.45 3.41 13.41
N VAL A 59 12.67 3.64 12.93
CA VAL A 59 13.73 2.63 12.99
C VAL A 59 14.20 2.50 14.44
N GLU A 60 14.13 1.29 14.99
CA GLU A 60 14.59 1.01 16.36
C GLU A 60 16.11 1.20 16.45
N GLU A 61 16.57 1.83 17.54
CA GLU A 61 18.00 2.10 17.79
C GLU A 61 18.78 0.80 18.01
N GLY A 62 19.98 0.70 17.43
CA GLY A 62 20.81 -0.50 17.45
C GLY A 62 20.27 -1.67 16.62
N SER A 63 19.16 -1.51 15.89
CA SER A 63 18.55 -2.59 15.10
C SER A 63 19.18 -2.77 13.72
N VAL A 64 19.90 -1.77 13.20
CA VAL A 64 20.40 -1.77 11.82
C VAL A 64 21.64 -2.65 11.69
N LYS A 65 21.50 -3.78 11.01
CA LYS A 65 22.55 -4.77 10.75
C LYS A 65 22.77 -4.94 9.25
N ARG A 66 23.95 -4.53 8.78
CA ARG A 66 24.38 -4.79 7.40
C ARG A 66 24.99 -6.19 7.31
N GLN A 67 24.54 -6.97 6.34
CA GLN A 67 25.04 -8.32 6.10
C GLN A 67 26.38 -8.30 5.36
N LYS A 68 27.10 -9.43 5.40
CA LYS A 68 28.42 -9.60 4.77
C LYS A 68 28.38 -9.53 3.23
N ASP A 69 27.20 -9.67 2.64
CA ASP A 69 26.99 -9.55 1.19
C ASP A 69 27.03 -8.10 0.68
N GLY A 70 27.09 -7.11 1.58
CA GLY A 70 27.23 -5.69 1.26
C GLY A 70 25.96 -5.01 0.73
N LEU A 71 24.88 -5.77 0.46
CA LEU A 71 23.65 -5.26 -0.14
C LEU A 71 22.41 -5.51 0.72
N SER A 72 22.46 -6.46 1.65
CA SER A 72 21.32 -6.78 2.51
C SER A 72 21.45 -6.09 3.87
N VAL A 73 20.41 -5.37 4.28
CA VAL A 73 20.33 -4.67 5.56
C VAL A 73 19.08 -5.14 6.30
N HIS A 74 19.28 -5.57 7.53
CA HIS A 74 18.21 -5.96 8.44
C HIS A 74 18.01 -4.83 9.44
N PHE A 75 16.78 -4.42 9.70
CA PHE A 75 16.47 -3.44 10.71
C PHE A 75 15.06 -3.66 11.22
N VAL A 76 14.70 -3.03 12.33
CA VAL A 76 13.37 -3.17 12.93
C VAL A 76 12.64 -1.84 12.82
N ILE A 77 11.40 -1.88 12.34
CA ILE A 77 10.50 -0.72 12.35
C ILE A 77 9.53 -0.88 13.51
N THR A 78 9.40 0.15 14.34
CA THR A 78 8.51 0.20 15.50
C THR A 78 7.60 1.43 15.45
N ASP A 79 6.39 1.29 15.97
CA ASP A 79 5.48 2.40 16.29
C ASP A 79 5.39 2.66 17.81
N ARG A 80 6.34 2.12 18.57
CA ARG A 80 6.40 2.07 20.05
C ARG A 80 5.43 1.10 20.71
N HIS A 81 4.53 0.46 19.96
CA HIS A 81 3.64 -0.59 20.47
C HIS A 81 4.06 -1.97 19.97
N LYS A 82 4.38 -2.06 18.67
CA LYS A 82 4.84 -3.27 18.01
C LYS A 82 6.08 -2.99 17.18
N SER A 83 6.87 -4.03 17.00
CA SER A 83 8.12 -4.01 16.26
C SER A 83 8.08 -5.08 15.18
N ILE A 84 8.40 -4.69 13.95
CA ILE A 84 8.41 -5.59 12.78
C ILE A 84 9.83 -5.64 12.20
N PRO A 85 10.44 -6.83 12.06
CA PRO A 85 11.71 -6.99 11.39
C PRO A 85 11.54 -6.78 9.88
N VAL A 86 12.43 -6.00 9.29
CA VAL A 86 12.47 -5.69 7.86
C VAL A 86 13.81 -6.10 7.29
N ILE A 87 13.75 -6.76 6.14
CA ILE A 87 14.91 -7.12 5.33
C ILE A 87 14.88 -6.26 4.08
N TYR A 88 15.85 -5.38 3.94
CA TYR A 88 16.02 -4.52 2.78
C TYR A 88 17.22 -4.98 1.96
N LYS A 89 17.06 -5.02 0.64
CA LYS A 89 18.14 -5.35 -0.29
C LYS A 89 18.34 -4.19 -1.26
N GLY A 90 19.48 -3.51 -1.16
CA GLY A 90 19.80 -2.35 -1.96
C GLY A 90 20.59 -1.29 -1.20
N ILE A 91 20.75 -0.14 -1.84
CA ILE A 91 21.44 1.00 -1.25
C ILE A 91 20.45 1.80 -0.42
N LEU A 92 20.69 1.92 0.88
CA LEU A 92 19.89 2.78 1.75
C LEU A 92 20.18 4.26 1.45
N PRO A 93 19.15 5.13 1.43
CA PRO A 93 19.36 6.58 1.32
C PRO A 93 20.20 7.11 2.50
N ASP A 94 20.99 8.16 2.27
CA ASP A 94 21.85 8.77 3.31
C ASP A 94 21.06 9.34 4.51
N LEU A 95 19.78 9.67 4.30
CA LEU A 95 18.88 10.14 5.35
C LEU A 95 18.38 9.02 6.27
N PHE A 96 18.52 7.76 5.88
CA PHE A 96 18.13 6.62 6.70
C PHE A 96 19.03 6.54 7.94
N LYS A 97 18.42 6.67 9.12
CA LYS A 97 19.10 6.62 10.41
C LYS A 97 18.19 5.96 11.45
N GLU A 98 18.82 5.36 12.45
CA GLU A 98 18.17 4.89 13.65
C GLU A 98 17.48 6.05 14.40
N GLY A 99 16.38 5.74 15.11
CA GLY A 99 15.58 6.73 15.84
C GLY A 99 14.78 7.68 14.95
N LYS A 100 14.82 7.53 13.62
CA LYS A 100 14.07 8.36 12.67
C LYS A 100 12.89 7.63 12.05
N GLY A 101 11.90 8.42 11.64
CA GLY A 101 10.78 7.95 10.85
C GLY A 101 11.24 7.41 9.49
N VAL A 102 10.76 6.23 9.12
CA VAL A 102 11.02 5.57 7.85
C VAL A 102 9.71 5.06 7.26
N VAL A 103 9.66 5.04 5.93
CA VAL A 103 8.63 4.33 5.18
C VAL A 103 9.33 3.28 4.33
N ALA A 104 8.96 2.03 4.52
CA ALA A 104 9.43 0.91 3.70
C ALA A 104 8.27 0.41 2.83
N GLN A 105 8.56 0.06 1.58
CA GLN A 105 7.60 -0.58 0.68
C GLN A 105 8.10 -1.99 0.38
N GLY A 106 7.24 -2.98 0.59
CA GLY A 106 7.62 -4.38 0.48
C GLY A 106 6.43 -5.30 0.41
N LYS A 107 6.68 -6.60 0.58
CA LYS A 107 5.69 -7.66 0.66
C LYS A 107 6.05 -8.60 1.80
#